data_AF-A0A6P2EUL9-F1
#
_entry.id   AF-A0A6P2EUL9-F1
#
_cell.length_a   1.000
_cell.length_b   1.000
_cell.length_c   1.000
_cell.angle_alpha   90.00
_cell.angle_beta   90.00
_cell.angle_gamma   90.00
#
_symmetry.space_group_name_H-M   'P 1'
#
loop_
_entity.id
_entity.type
_entity.pdbx_description
1 polymer ?
#
loop_
_entity_poly.entity_id
_entity_poly.type
_entity_poly.pdbx_seq_one_letter_code
_entity_poly.pdbx_strand_id
1 'polypeptide(L)'
;MEATITKLDAAGILLNRAIELYLDASDCVSAIVLAGSAEDLLQGILTGQGRSAEAARVQMLSSAQEIAQRLDPGGGAASEKDTINLMRGMFNWLRHNDKKDDPDAVTWHLDVEAETVIMRALQNWDVLGGAEPVRAVAFVTAAGKRNEAFRAWPASGTFTQK
;
A
#
# COMPACT_ATOMS: atom_id res chain seq x y z
N MET A 1 -15.28 28.73 7.02
CA MET A 1 -14.03 28.52 7.78
C MET A 1 -12.92 28.46 6.74
N GLU A 2 -11.92 29.32 6.83
CA GLU A 2 -10.76 29.30 5.92
C GLU A 2 -9.56 28.71 6.67
N ALA A 3 -8.85 27.78 6.03
CA ALA A 3 -7.63 27.18 6.55
C ALA A 3 -6.64 26.97 5.41
N THR A 4 -5.38 27.31 5.65
CA THR A 4 -4.27 26.99 4.73
C THR A 4 -3.75 25.60 5.09
N ILE A 5 -3.88 24.65 4.16
CA ILE A 5 -3.47 23.25 4.34
C ILE A 5 -2.33 22.95 3.38
N THR A 6 -1.19 22.47 3.89
CA THR A 6 -0.08 22.00 3.05
C THR A 6 -0.34 20.59 2.53
N LYS A 7 0.42 20.16 1.51
CA LYS A 7 0.35 18.76 1.03
C LYS A 7 0.68 17.73 2.11
N LEU A 8 1.58 18.08 3.03
CA LEU A 8 1.95 17.23 4.15
C LEU A 8 0.80 17.12 5.16
N ASP A 9 0.14 18.23 5.48
CA ASP A 9 -1.05 18.24 6.35
C ASP A 9 -2.16 17.39 5.75
N ALA A 10 -2.44 17.56 4.46
CA ALA A 10 -3.45 16.78 3.75
C ALA A 10 -3.12 15.28 3.77
N ALA A 11 -1.85 14.90 3.50
CA ALA A 11 -1.42 13.52 3.56
C ALA A 11 -1.61 12.92 4.97
N GLY A 12 -1.31 13.67 6.02
CA GLY A 12 -1.47 13.21 7.41
C GLY A 12 -2.93 13.00 7.80
N ILE A 13 -3.82 13.90 7.38
CA ILE A 13 -5.26 13.78 7.58
C ILE A 13 -5.81 12.53 6.87
N LEU A 14 -5.44 12.35 5.60
CA LEU A 14 -5.87 11.20 4.79
C LEU A 14 -5.37 9.89 5.39
N LEU A 15 -4.11 9.82 5.81
CA LEU A 15 -3.51 8.63 6.39
C LEU A 15 -4.15 8.27 7.74
N ASN A 16 -4.37 9.24 8.63
CA ASN A 16 -5.09 9.00 9.87
C ASN A 16 -6.49 8.46 9.61
N ARG A 17 -7.21 9.06 8.66
CA ARG A 17 -8.58 8.64 8.34
C ARG A 17 -8.62 7.25 7.71
N ALA A 18 -7.65 6.91 6.86
CA ALA A 18 -7.50 5.57 6.31
C ALA A 18 -7.32 4.52 7.42
N ILE A 19 -6.45 4.80 8.39
CA ILE A 19 -6.19 3.92 9.54
C ILE A 19 -7.46 3.72 10.39
N GLU A 20 -8.21 4.79 10.67
CA GLU A 20 -9.47 4.70 11.41
C GLU A 20 -10.51 3.82 10.71
N LEU A 21 -10.73 4.06 9.42
CA LEU A 21 -11.70 3.29 8.64
C LEU A 21 -11.32 1.81 8.58
N TYR A 22 -10.03 1.54 8.46
CA TYR A 22 -9.50 0.19 8.47
C TYR A 22 -9.73 -0.52 9.81
N LEU A 23 -9.36 0.11 10.92
CA LEU A 23 -9.39 -0.52 12.24
C LEU A 23 -10.79 -0.58 12.83
N ASP A 24 -11.59 0.47 12.66
CA ASP A 24 -12.84 0.64 13.41
C ASP A 24 -14.07 0.27 12.59
N ALA A 25 -14.05 0.55 11.28
CA ALA A 25 -15.19 0.32 10.39
C ALA A 25 -15.00 -0.92 9.51
N SER A 26 -13.80 -1.51 9.47
CA SER A 26 -13.42 -2.54 8.50
C SER A 26 -13.71 -2.13 7.04
N ASP A 27 -13.75 -0.81 6.77
CA ASP A 27 -13.98 -0.26 5.44
C ASP A 27 -12.64 -0.20 4.69
N CYS A 28 -12.27 -1.35 4.15
CA CYS A 28 -10.99 -1.54 3.47
C CYS A 28 -10.92 -0.74 2.16
N VAL A 29 -12.02 -0.63 1.42
CA VAL A 29 -12.03 0.10 0.13
C VAL A 29 -11.72 1.58 0.34
N SER A 30 -12.43 2.23 1.26
CA SER A 30 -12.18 3.64 1.57
C SER A 30 -10.79 3.83 2.16
N ALA A 31 -10.35 2.91 3.03
CA ALA A 31 -9.00 2.95 3.60
C ALA A 31 -7.92 2.90 2.50
N ILE A 32 -8.06 2.01 1.51
CA ILE A 32 -7.13 1.90 0.37
C ILE A 32 -7.06 3.20 -0.41
N VAL A 33 -8.22 3.79 -0.76
CA VAL A 33 -8.25 5.01 -1.57
C VAL A 33 -7.62 6.18 -0.83
N LEU A 34 -7.92 6.34 0.46
CA LEU A 34 -7.35 7.42 1.27
C LEU A 34 -5.85 7.22 1.50
N ALA A 35 -5.41 5.99 1.82
CA ALA A 35 -4.01 5.68 2.04
C ALA A 35 -3.19 5.84 0.74
N GLY A 36 -3.70 5.39 -0.40
CA GLY A 36 -3.05 5.57 -1.71
C GLY A 36 -2.95 7.05 -2.11
N SER A 37 -3.97 7.85 -1.77
CA SER A 37 -3.93 9.30 -1.99
C SER A 37 -2.91 10.00 -1.08
N ALA A 38 -2.77 9.54 0.18
CA ALA A 38 -1.73 10.02 1.08
C ALA A 38 -0.33 9.64 0.58
N GLU A 39 -0.14 8.39 0.14
CA GLU A 39 1.08 7.88 -0.47
C GLU A 39 1.51 8.74 -1.67
N ASP A 40 0.58 9.11 -2.55
CA ASP A 40 0.83 10.02 -3.68
C ASP A 40 1.39 11.38 -3.28
N LEU A 41 0.78 12.00 -2.27
CA LEU A 41 1.21 13.30 -1.77
C LEU A 41 2.61 13.22 -1.16
N LEU A 42 2.86 12.19 -0.34
CA LEU A 42 4.15 11.96 0.31
C LEU A 42 5.24 11.67 -0.71
N GLN A 43 4.96 10.82 -1.71
CA GLN A 43 5.86 10.54 -2.81
C GLN A 43 6.23 11.80 -3.59
N GLY A 44 5.24 12.66 -3.88
CA GLY A 44 5.47 13.94 -4.54
C GLY A 44 6.38 14.87 -3.73
N ILE A 45 6.23 14.92 -2.41
CA ILE A 45 7.09 15.70 -1.52
C ILE A 45 8.52 15.14 -1.52
N LEU A 46 8.67 13.82 -1.32
CA LEU A 46 9.98 13.14 -1.28
C LEU A 46 10.76 13.34 -2.59
N THR A 47 10.07 13.14 -3.71
CA THR A 47 10.66 13.33 -5.05
C THR A 47 11.10 14.78 -5.25
N GLY A 48 10.29 15.75 -4.80
CA GLY A 48 10.65 17.17 -4.82
C GLY A 48 11.88 17.51 -3.98
N GLN A 49 12.22 16.70 -2.97
CA GLN A 49 13.42 16.83 -2.14
C GLN A 49 14.62 16.02 -2.68
N GLY A 50 14.50 15.38 -3.84
CA GLY A 50 15.54 14.49 -4.38
C GLY A 50 15.72 13.20 -3.56
N ARG A 51 14.73 12.83 -2.75
CA ARG A 51 14.73 11.64 -1.91
C ARG A 51 13.90 10.55 -2.58
N SER A 52 14.35 9.31 -2.52
CA SER A 52 13.53 8.19 -2.98
C SER A 52 12.33 8.03 -2.05
N ALA A 53 11.14 7.90 -2.62
CA ALA A 53 10.02 7.28 -1.91
C ALA A 53 10.30 5.77 -1.76
N GLU A 54 9.90 5.22 -0.61
CA GLU A 54 9.99 3.81 -0.22
C GLU A 54 11.34 3.09 -0.37
N ALA A 55 11.99 2.79 0.76
CA ALA A 55 13.03 1.75 0.82
C ALA A 55 12.50 0.37 0.39
N ALA A 56 11.23 0.07 0.69
CA ALA A 56 10.55 -1.17 0.28
C ALA A 56 10.44 -1.31 -1.25
N ARG A 57 10.28 -0.20 -1.98
CA ARG A 57 10.21 -0.18 -3.45
C ARG A 57 11.54 -0.50 -4.10
N VAL A 58 12.64 0.03 -3.59
CA VAL A 58 13.99 -0.32 -4.06
C VAL A 58 14.24 -1.81 -3.85
N GLN A 59 13.86 -2.33 -2.67
CA GLN A 59 14.04 -3.73 -2.35
C GLN A 59 13.14 -4.63 -3.21
N MET A 60 11.85 -4.31 -3.35
CA MET A 60 10.91 -5.06 -4.20
C MET A 60 11.30 -5.01 -5.68
N LEU A 61 11.72 -3.85 -6.20
CA LEU A 61 12.24 -3.72 -7.56
C LEU A 61 13.47 -4.62 -7.75
N SER A 62 14.41 -4.58 -6.81
CA SER A 62 15.60 -5.43 -6.87
C SER A 62 15.26 -6.92 -6.84
N SER A 63 14.33 -7.33 -5.98
CA SER A 63 13.89 -8.73 -5.89
C SER A 63 13.08 -9.17 -7.10
N ALA A 64 12.21 -8.30 -7.63
CA ALA A 64 11.43 -8.57 -8.84
C ALA A 64 12.35 -8.68 -10.07
N GLN A 65 13.36 -7.81 -10.18
CA GLN A 65 14.37 -7.90 -11.23
C GLN A 65 15.20 -9.18 -11.10
N GLU A 66 15.59 -9.57 -9.89
CA GLU A 66 16.32 -10.82 -9.65
C GLU A 66 15.48 -12.05 -10.02
N ILE A 67 14.21 -12.10 -9.60
CA ILE A 67 13.29 -13.19 -9.94
C ILE A 67 13.05 -13.24 -11.45
N ALA A 68 12.78 -12.09 -12.08
CA ALA A 68 12.57 -12.01 -13.52
C ALA A 68 13.78 -12.51 -14.31
N GLN A 69 15.01 -12.09 -13.95
CA GLN A 69 16.24 -12.57 -14.58
C GLN A 69 16.46 -14.08 -14.39
N ARG A 70 16.04 -14.66 -13.26
CA ARG A 70 16.13 -16.11 -13.03
C ARG A 70 15.11 -16.90 -13.84
N LEU A 71 13.92 -16.35 -14.05
CA LEU A 71 12.84 -17.02 -14.78
C LEU A 71 12.97 -16.85 -16.30
N ASP A 72 13.41 -15.69 -16.77
CA ASP A 72 13.66 -15.39 -18.17
C ASP A 72 14.93 -14.53 -18.33
N PRO A 73 16.11 -15.16 -18.47
CA PRO A 73 17.39 -14.45 -18.62
C PRO A 73 17.49 -13.59 -19.89
N GLY A 74 16.63 -13.82 -20.89
CA GLY A 74 16.54 -13.03 -22.12
C GLY A 74 15.49 -11.92 -22.06
N GLY A 75 14.63 -11.95 -21.04
CA GLY A 75 13.59 -10.96 -20.80
C GLY A 75 14.18 -9.63 -20.36
N GLY A 76 13.64 -8.53 -20.91
CA GLY A 76 14.02 -7.19 -20.49
C GLY A 76 13.78 -6.99 -18.99
N ALA A 77 14.65 -6.23 -18.33
CA ALA A 77 14.47 -5.90 -16.91
C ALA A 77 13.14 -5.16 -16.70
N ALA A 78 12.40 -5.53 -15.66
CA ALA A 78 11.21 -4.79 -15.24
C ALA A 78 11.59 -3.33 -14.98
N SER A 79 10.89 -2.41 -15.64
CA SER A 79 11.15 -0.99 -15.42
C SER A 79 10.64 -0.59 -14.04
N GLU A 80 11.26 0.44 -13.47
CA GLU A 80 10.80 1.02 -12.21
C GLU A 80 9.33 1.43 -12.30
N LYS A 81 8.92 2.00 -13.44
CA LYS A 81 7.54 2.40 -13.71
C LYS A 81 6.56 1.22 -13.67
N ASP A 82 6.93 0.08 -14.24
CA ASP A 82 6.05 -1.10 -14.26
C ASP A 82 5.88 -1.68 -12.86
N THR A 83 6.95 -1.66 -12.07
CA THR A 83 6.93 -2.10 -10.67
C THR A 83 6.02 -1.20 -9.82
N ILE A 84 6.08 0.13 -10.02
CA ILE A 84 5.15 1.08 -9.37
C ILE A 84 3.71 0.76 -9.76
N ASN A 85 3.46 0.59 -11.05
CA ASN A 85 2.11 0.34 -11.54
C ASN A 85 1.54 -0.96 -10.96
N LEU A 86 2.37 -1.99 -10.80
CA LEU A 86 1.99 -3.24 -10.15
C LEU A 86 1.65 -3.03 -8.67
N MET A 87 2.54 -2.39 -7.90
CA MET A 87 2.33 -2.12 -6.47
C MET A 87 1.08 -1.26 -6.19
N ARG A 88 0.70 -0.45 -7.17
CA ARG A 88 -0.47 0.44 -7.12
C ARG A 88 -1.67 -0.10 -7.90
N GLY A 89 -1.58 -1.33 -8.40
CA GLY A 89 -2.55 -1.93 -9.29
C GLY A 89 -3.96 -1.82 -8.74
N MET A 90 -4.17 -2.24 -7.50
CA MET A 90 -5.48 -2.20 -6.85
C MET A 90 -5.96 -0.76 -6.55
N PHE A 91 -5.11 0.15 -6.07
CA PHE A 91 -5.51 1.56 -5.89
C PHE A 91 -5.95 2.20 -7.22
N ASN A 92 -5.19 1.96 -8.29
CA ASN A 92 -5.51 2.44 -9.62
C ASN A 92 -6.79 1.79 -10.16
N TRP A 93 -6.97 0.49 -9.92
CA TRP A 93 -8.19 -0.23 -10.30
C TRP A 93 -9.42 0.35 -9.59
N LEU A 94 -9.35 0.56 -8.27
CA LEU A 94 -10.46 1.17 -7.50
C LEU A 94 -10.80 2.58 -7.97
N ARG A 95 -9.82 3.34 -8.47
CA ARG A 95 -10.04 4.71 -8.94
C ARG A 95 -10.63 4.79 -10.36
N HIS A 96 -10.35 3.80 -11.21
CA HIS A 96 -10.60 3.89 -12.65
C HIS A 96 -11.48 2.77 -13.23
N ASN A 97 -11.83 1.74 -12.47
CA ASN A 97 -12.64 0.66 -12.99
C ASN A 97 -14.14 1.04 -13.03
N ASP A 98 -14.60 1.42 -14.22
CA ASP A 98 -16.01 1.75 -14.49
C ASP A 98 -16.84 0.53 -14.95
N LYS A 99 -16.22 -0.63 -15.19
CA LYS A 99 -16.88 -1.81 -15.78
C LYS A 99 -16.97 -2.96 -14.79
N LYS A 100 -18.19 -3.37 -14.47
CA LYS A 100 -18.47 -4.54 -13.64
C LYS A 100 -18.01 -5.85 -14.29
N ASP A 101 -18.02 -5.88 -15.62
CA ASP A 101 -17.72 -7.05 -16.45
C ASP A 101 -16.31 -7.00 -17.06
N ASP A 102 -15.37 -6.31 -16.39
CA ASP A 102 -13.99 -6.29 -16.83
C ASP A 102 -13.41 -7.72 -16.80
N PRO A 103 -12.98 -8.29 -17.94
CA PRO A 103 -12.34 -9.62 -17.97
C PRO A 103 -11.03 -9.65 -17.16
N ASP A 104 -10.44 -8.49 -16.86
CA ASP A 104 -9.31 -8.33 -15.94
C ASP A 104 -9.76 -8.11 -14.48
N ALA A 105 -11.00 -8.46 -14.12
CA ALA A 105 -11.49 -8.40 -12.74
C ALA A 105 -10.66 -9.33 -11.83
N VAL A 106 -9.65 -8.75 -11.20
CA VAL A 106 -8.83 -9.43 -10.19
C VAL A 106 -9.59 -9.49 -8.87
N THR A 107 -9.61 -10.67 -8.24
CA THR A 107 -10.09 -10.81 -6.86
C THR A 107 -9.00 -10.36 -5.91
N TRP A 108 -9.29 -9.37 -5.07
CA TRP A 108 -8.34 -8.79 -4.13
C TRP A 108 -8.69 -9.15 -2.68
N HIS A 109 -7.66 -9.40 -1.87
CA HIS A 109 -7.79 -9.49 -0.41
C HIS A 109 -7.73 -8.08 0.18
N LEU A 110 -8.88 -7.40 0.22
CA LEU A 110 -8.96 -5.98 0.53
C LEU A 110 -8.33 -5.60 1.88
N ASP A 111 -8.34 -6.50 2.86
CA ASP A 111 -7.77 -6.30 4.18
C ASP A 111 -6.23 -6.30 4.18
N VAL A 112 -5.62 -7.25 3.47
CA VAL A 112 -4.16 -7.35 3.24
C VAL A 112 -3.67 -6.17 2.42
N GLU A 113 -4.44 -5.84 1.39
CA GLU A 113 -4.11 -4.76 0.49
C GLU A 113 -4.22 -3.38 1.17
N ALA A 114 -5.27 -3.15 1.96
CA ALA A 114 -5.38 -1.95 2.80
C ALA A 114 -4.20 -1.84 3.78
N GLU A 115 -3.83 -2.95 4.44
CA GLU A 115 -2.66 -2.98 5.34
C GLU A 115 -1.39 -2.58 4.60
N THR A 116 -1.17 -3.13 3.41
CA THR A 116 0.01 -2.89 2.60
C THR A 116 0.12 -1.43 2.19
N VAL A 117 -0.95 -0.84 1.67
CA VAL A 117 -0.95 0.57 1.23
C VAL A 117 -0.76 1.52 2.42
N ILE A 118 -1.41 1.25 3.56
CA ILE A 118 -1.25 2.05 4.79
C ILE A 118 0.20 1.96 5.29
N MET A 119 0.79 0.77 5.33
CA MET A 119 2.19 0.58 5.76
C MET A 119 3.17 1.35 4.89
N ARG A 120 3.00 1.34 3.56
CA ARG A 120 3.85 2.10 2.63
C ARG A 120 3.71 3.61 2.81
N ALA A 121 2.48 4.10 2.98
CA ALA A 121 2.24 5.51 3.29
C ALA A 121 2.90 5.92 4.62
N LEU A 122 2.84 5.08 5.66
CA LEU A 122 3.53 5.31 6.94
C LEU A 122 5.05 5.33 6.79
N GLN A 123 5.64 4.45 5.97
CA GLN A 123 7.07 4.47 5.70
C GLN A 123 7.50 5.76 5.00
N ASN A 124 6.75 6.22 4.00
CA ASN A 124 7.01 7.50 3.34
C ASN A 124 6.86 8.69 4.30
N TRP A 125 5.90 8.61 5.23
CA TRP A 125 5.70 9.60 6.29
C TRP A 125 6.89 9.67 7.25
N ASP A 126 7.37 8.53 7.73
CA ASP A 126 8.51 8.42 8.65
C ASP A 126 9.79 9.01 8.03
N VAL A 127 10.03 8.73 6.75
CA VAL A 127 11.16 9.31 6.00
C VAL A 127 11.09 10.84 6.01
N LEU A 128 9.90 11.44 5.93
CA LEU A 128 9.75 12.91 5.98
C LEU A 128 9.95 13.50 7.39
N GLY A 129 10.11 12.67 8.44
CA GLY A 129 10.28 13.13 9.81
C GLY A 129 9.04 13.82 10.38
N GLY A 130 7.86 13.48 9.85
CA GLY A 130 6.59 14.04 10.31
C GLY A 130 6.25 13.55 11.72
N ALA A 131 5.45 14.32 12.46
CA ALA A 131 4.86 13.83 13.70
C ALA A 131 4.02 12.58 13.41
N GLU A 132 4.22 11.52 14.19
CA GLU A 132 3.60 10.23 13.92
C GLU A 132 2.06 10.35 13.87
N PRO A 133 1.37 9.76 12.88
CA PRO A 133 -0.08 9.75 12.83
C PRO A 133 -0.64 9.15 14.13
N VAL A 134 -1.69 9.75 14.69
CA VAL A 134 -2.22 9.44 16.05
C VAL A 134 -2.46 7.95 16.24
N ARG A 135 -2.83 7.25 15.17
CA ARG A 135 -3.18 5.83 15.19
C ARG A 135 -2.16 4.87 14.56
N ALA A 136 -0.99 5.37 14.16
CA ALA A 136 0.04 4.54 13.54
C ALA A 136 0.47 3.38 14.47
N VAL A 137 0.73 3.63 15.75
CA VAL A 137 1.11 2.59 16.73
C VAL A 137 0.03 1.51 16.87
N ALA A 138 -1.24 1.92 16.96
CA ALA A 138 -2.37 0.99 17.08
C ALA A 138 -2.49 0.11 15.82
N PHE A 139 -2.31 0.71 14.65
CA PHE A 139 -2.28 0.01 13.38
C PHE A 139 -1.13 -0.99 13.28
N VAL A 140 0.12 -0.57 13.53
CA VAL A 140 1.29 -1.45 13.48
C VAL A 140 1.16 -2.62 14.46
N THR A 141 0.60 -2.38 15.64
CA THR A 141 0.32 -3.44 16.62
C THR A 141 -0.72 -4.44 16.10
N ALA A 142 -1.81 -3.96 15.49
CA ALA A 142 -2.87 -4.81 14.94
C ALA A 142 -2.38 -5.62 13.71
N ALA A 143 -1.60 -4.97 12.82
CA ALA A 143 -0.93 -5.59 11.69
C ALA A 143 0.05 -6.69 12.14
N GLY A 144 0.89 -6.40 13.14
CA GLY A 144 1.83 -7.36 13.73
C GLY A 144 1.15 -8.61 14.28
N LYS A 145 0.07 -8.45 15.06
CA LYS A 145 -0.71 -9.57 15.62
C LYS A 145 -1.33 -10.46 14.53
N ARG A 146 -1.78 -9.88 13.41
CA ARG A 146 -2.34 -10.65 12.29
C ARG A 146 -1.27 -11.42 11.53
N ASN A 147 -0.08 -10.85 11.35
CA ASN A 147 1.05 -11.58 10.78
C ASN A 147 1.48 -12.75 11.66
N GLU A 148 1.46 -12.60 12.99
CA GLU A 148 1.69 -13.70 13.92
C GLU A 148 0.59 -14.78 13.82
N ALA A 149 -0.67 -14.39 13.75
CA ALA A 149 -1.79 -15.30 13.57
C ALA A 149 -1.73 -16.06 12.24
N PHE A 150 -1.33 -15.40 11.15
CA PHE A 150 -1.11 -16.02 9.84
C PHE A 150 0.06 -17.02 9.88
N ARG A 151 1.17 -16.68 10.53
CA ARG A 151 2.30 -17.60 10.73
C ARG A 151 1.95 -18.79 11.61
N ALA A 152 1.02 -18.63 12.54
CA ALA A 152 0.49 -19.69 13.39
C ALA A 152 -0.61 -20.52 12.71
N TRP A 153 -1.08 -20.13 11.52
CA TRP A 153 -2.08 -20.87 10.77
C TRP A 153 -1.51 -22.23 10.32
N PRO A 154 -2.15 -23.36 10.66
CA PRO A 154 -1.63 -24.66 10.27
C PRO A 154 -1.67 -24.82 8.75
N ALA A 155 -0.52 -25.17 8.15
CA ALA A 155 -0.38 -25.42 6.70
C ALA A 155 -1.24 -26.60 6.19
N SER A 156 -2.02 -27.25 7.05
CA SER A 156 -2.85 -28.43 6.79
C SER A 156 -4.36 -28.13 6.69
N GLY A 157 -4.74 -26.91 6.34
CA GLY A 157 -6.12 -26.60 5.93
C GLY A 157 -6.46 -27.40 4.67
N THR A 158 -7.10 -28.55 4.84
CA THR A 158 -7.61 -29.39 3.76
C THR A 158 -8.62 -28.57 2.96
N PHE A 159 -8.22 -28.15 1.75
CA PHE A 159 -9.15 -27.71 0.71
C PHE A 159 -10.05 -28.89 0.38
N THR A 160 -11.23 -28.93 1.00
CA THR A 160 -12.29 -29.82 0.54
C THR A 160 -13.03 -29.03 -0.54
N GLN A 161 -12.67 -29.27 -1.81
CA GLN A 161 -13.52 -28.85 -2.91
C GLN A 161 -14.87 -29.56 -2.74
N LYS A 162 -15.95 -28.77 -2.61
CA LYS A 162 -17.30 -29.24 -2.88
C LYS A 162 -17.65 -28.94 -4.32
#